data_AF-A0A9P5YR07-F1
#
_entry.id   AF-A0A9P5YR07-F1
#
_cell.length_a   1.000
_cell.length_b   1.000
_cell.length_c   1.000
_cell.angle_alpha   90.00
_cell.angle_beta   90.00
_cell.angle_gamma   90.00
#
_symmetry.space_group_name_H-M   'P 1'
#
loop_
_entity.id
_entity.type
_entity.pdbx_description
1 polymer ?
#
loop_
_entity_poly.entity_id
_entity_poly.type
_entity_poly.pdbx_seq_one_letter_code
_entity_poly.pdbx_strand_id
1 'polypeptide(L)'
;MQEIYLRKRFFSCCCYWLTGVPCDQFGIPLPDGSAPPQRTTADPTDWSPFTTRIAFETADFLFRRAQMPQAQIDELMSFWAATLSKHNDSPPFSNHSDMLSTIDSSTLGNVPWQSFTVSYSGKKPDRDVPEWMNTEFVVWYRDPYEVIKQMLDNPDFDGEFDYAAYREYGDDNQRKYKDFMSGDWAWRQSDIIAKDPTTKGSVFVPAIFGSDKTTVSVATGQNEYYPLYLSIGNIHNATRRAHCNSVLFHSSLSYILQSLRPGMTEPEIMRFPDGHYRRTIFGLGPYIADYPEQALLACIVNNWCPKCTAPADDLDSGALPRTREFSDVQAENLELGEAWDAYGLVADIVVCTIFQL
;
A
#
# COMPACT_ATOMS: atom_id res chain seq x y z
N MET A 1 -19.43 -24.05 22.53
CA MET A 1 -19.69 -25.21 21.64
C MET A 1 -19.94 -24.65 20.24
N GLN A 2 -19.72 -25.42 19.18
CA GLN A 2 -19.82 -24.91 17.80
C GLN A 2 -21.28 -24.70 17.35
N GLU A 3 -21.43 -24.18 16.11
CA GLU A 3 -22.67 -24.01 15.34
C GLU A 3 -23.55 -22.79 15.68
N ILE A 4 -24.22 -22.11 14.73
CA ILE A 4 -24.10 -22.09 13.26
C ILE A 4 -24.63 -20.73 12.76
N TYR A 5 -24.11 -20.19 11.64
CA TYR A 5 -24.90 -19.36 10.72
C TYR A 5 -24.64 -19.81 9.28
N LEU A 6 -25.71 -20.06 8.52
CA LEU A 6 -25.68 -20.90 7.32
C LEU A 6 -25.35 -20.14 6.02
N ARG A 7 -24.15 -20.32 5.47
CA ARG A 7 -23.88 -20.22 4.00
C ARG A 7 -22.81 -21.22 3.52
N LYS A 8 -23.28 -22.41 3.08
CA LYS A 8 -22.64 -23.38 2.15
C LYS A 8 -21.25 -23.98 2.49
N ARG A 9 -21.29 -25.23 2.99
CA ARG A 9 -20.35 -26.35 2.68
C ARG A 9 -18.83 -26.11 2.70
N PHE A 10 -18.31 -25.33 3.63
CA PHE A 10 -16.86 -25.34 3.89
C PHE A 10 -16.59 -25.33 5.40
N PHE A 11 -15.56 -26.06 5.81
CA PHE A 11 -15.04 -26.01 7.18
C PHE A 11 -13.90 -25.01 7.22
N SER A 12 -14.03 -23.96 8.03
CA SER A 12 -12.98 -22.97 8.26
C SER A 12 -12.49 -23.02 9.71
N CYS A 13 -11.17 -22.97 9.89
CA CYS A 13 -10.50 -22.88 11.19
C CYS A 13 -9.63 -21.60 11.24
N CYS A 14 -9.93 -20.67 12.14
CA CYS A 14 -9.18 -19.42 12.28
C CYS A 14 -7.99 -19.55 13.24
N CYS A 15 -7.02 -18.64 13.15
CA CYS A 15 -5.99 -18.47 14.17
C CYS A 15 -6.65 -18.22 15.54
N TYR A 16 -6.24 -18.95 16.57
CA TYR A 16 -6.83 -18.89 17.91
C TYR A 16 -6.27 -17.74 18.78
N TRP A 17 -5.27 -17.00 18.28
CA TRP A 17 -4.61 -15.92 19.01
C TRP A 17 -4.94 -14.54 18.43
N LEU A 18 -4.82 -14.39 17.11
CA LEU A 18 -5.17 -13.17 16.37
C LEU A 18 -6.59 -13.30 15.82
N THR A 19 -7.57 -13.17 16.71
CA THR A 19 -8.99 -13.39 16.43
C THR A 19 -9.76 -12.10 16.08
N GLY A 20 -9.12 -10.93 16.12
CA GLY A 20 -9.75 -9.64 15.82
C GLY A 20 -10.92 -9.28 16.75
N VAL A 21 -10.71 -9.39 18.07
CA VAL A 21 -11.74 -9.13 19.09
C VAL A 21 -12.14 -7.64 19.05
N PRO A 22 -13.45 -7.32 18.94
CA PRO A 22 -13.94 -5.95 19.06
C PRO A 22 -13.57 -5.32 20.41
N CYS A 23 -13.14 -4.06 20.37
CA CYS A 23 -12.88 -3.24 21.55
C CYS A 23 -13.56 -1.88 21.43
N ASP A 24 -13.55 -1.11 22.51
CA ASP A 24 -13.86 0.31 22.46
C ASP A 24 -12.66 1.14 21.94
N GLN A 25 -12.85 2.45 21.86
CA GLN A 25 -11.81 3.42 21.46
C GLN A 25 -10.60 3.48 22.42
N PHE A 26 -10.66 2.84 23.59
CA PHE A 26 -9.60 2.78 24.59
C PHE A 26 -8.91 1.40 24.62
N GLY A 27 -9.30 0.47 23.73
CA GLY A 27 -8.74 -0.88 23.65
C GLY A 27 -9.35 -1.89 24.62
N ILE A 28 -10.44 -1.54 25.32
CA ILE A 28 -11.13 -2.45 26.25
C ILE A 28 -12.02 -3.41 25.44
N PRO A 29 -11.85 -4.76 25.55
CA PRO A 29 -12.66 -5.72 24.80
C PRO A 29 -14.17 -5.60 25.09
N LEU A 30 -14.98 -5.64 24.03
CA LEU A 30 -16.44 -5.59 24.11
C LEU A 30 -17.05 -7.00 24.27
N PRO A 31 -18.22 -7.13 24.92
CA PRO A 31 -19.00 -8.38 24.93
C PRO A 31 -19.41 -8.83 23.52
N ASP A 32 -19.47 -10.15 23.30
CA ASP A 32 -19.98 -10.74 22.05
C ASP A 32 -21.37 -10.21 21.69
N GLY A 33 -21.54 -9.75 20.45
CA GLY A 33 -22.79 -9.18 19.95
C GLY A 33 -23.06 -7.73 20.36
N SER A 34 -22.07 -7.01 20.91
CA SER A 34 -22.14 -5.56 21.06
C SER A 34 -22.38 -4.88 19.70
N ALA A 35 -23.14 -3.78 19.69
CA ALA A 35 -23.32 -2.96 18.51
C ALA A 35 -22.11 -2.04 18.30
N PRO A 36 -21.71 -1.75 17.05
CA PRO A 36 -20.61 -0.84 16.78
C PRO A 36 -20.97 0.58 17.22
N PRO A 37 -19.98 1.40 17.63
CA PRO A 37 -20.15 2.85 17.75
C PRO A 37 -20.76 3.43 16.47
N GLN A 38 -21.72 4.34 16.60
CA GLN A 38 -22.26 5.03 15.43
C GLN A 38 -21.13 5.81 14.74
N ARG A 39 -20.83 5.44 13.49
CA ARG A 39 -20.09 6.31 12.57
C ARG A 39 -20.78 7.66 12.54
N THR A 40 -20.02 8.74 12.63
CA THR A 40 -20.55 10.09 12.42
C THR A 40 -21.12 10.14 11.01
N THR A 41 -22.44 10.12 10.88
CA THR A 41 -23.09 10.34 9.58
C THR A 41 -22.73 11.76 9.16
N ALA A 42 -22.09 11.91 8.00
CA ALA A 42 -21.96 13.21 7.37
C ALA A 42 -23.35 13.85 7.28
N ASP A 43 -23.48 15.11 7.69
CA ASP A 43 -24.76 15.80 7.60
C ASP A 43 -25.18 15.83 6.12
N PRO A 44 -26.42 15.47 5.75
CA PRO A 44 -26.88 15.54 4.36
C PRO A 44 -26.83 16.95 3.73
N THR A 45 -26.51 17.97 4.53
CA THR A 45 -26.27 19.36 4.13
C THR A 45 -24.81 19.81 4.25
N ASP A 46 -23.90 18.97 4.76
CA ASP A 46 -22.47 19.23 4.74
C ASP A 46 -21.88 18.90 3.35
N TRP A 47 -21.44 19.94 2.65
CA TRP A 47 -20.75 19.85 1.36
C TRP A 47 -19.25 20.14 1.49
N SER A 48 -18.73 20.28 2.70
CA SER A 48 -17.32 20.60 2.98
C SER A 48 -16.36 19.69 2.19
N PRO A 49 -15.35 20.25 1.50
CA PRO A 49 -14.87 21.63 1.55
C PRO A 49 -15.66 22.64 0.70
N PHE A 50 -16.64 22.18 -0.09
CA PHE A 50 -17.42 23.03 -0.99
C PHE A 50 -18.44 23.86 -0.20
N THR A 51 -18.51 25.16 -0.51
CA THR A 51 -19.41 26.11 0.16
C THR A 51 -20.90 25.81 -0.06
N THR A 52 -21.23 25.10 -1.14
CA THR A 52 -22.60 24.72 -1.50
C THR A 52 -22.62 23.42 -2.31
N ARG A 53 -23.80 22.77 -2.35
CA ARG A 53 -24.10 21.70 -3.30
C ARG A 53 -23.79 22.07 -4.76
N ILE A 54 -24.05 23.32 -5.16
CA ILE A 54 -23.84 23.77 -6.54
C ILE A 54 -22.34 23.87 -6.87
N ALA A 55 -21.49 24.26 -5.90
CA ALA A 55 -20.05 24.19 -6.05
C ALA A 55 -19.57 22.74 -6.24
N PHE A 56 -20.06 21.80 -5.42
CA PHE A 56 -19.75 20.36 -5.57
C PHE A 56 -20.20 19.81 -6.95
N GLU A 57 -21.46 20.01 -7.34
CA GLU A 57 -21.99 19.52 -8.63
C GLU A 57 -21.29 20.16 -9.83
N THR A 58 -20.85 21.41 -9.70
CA THR A 58 -20.02 22.10 -10.71
C THR A 58 -18.64 21.45 -10.81
N ALA A 59 -17.95 21.22 -9.68
CA ALA A 59 -16.64 20.58 -9.67
C ALA A 59 -16.70 19.15 -10.25
N ASP A 60 -17.68 18.34 -9.83
CA ASP A 60 -17.91 17.00 -10.38
C ASP A 60 -18.13 17.02 -11.90
N PHE A 61 -18.93 17.98 -12.39
CA PHE A 61 -19.18 18.13 -13.81
C PHE A 61 -17.91 18.54 -14.57
N LEU A 62 -17.24 19.63 -14.16
CA LEU A 62 -16.10 20.19 -14.90
C LEU A 62 -14.87 19.28 -14.84
N PHE A 63 -14.52 18.78 -13.65
CA PHE A 63 -13.32 17.97 -13.44
C PHE A 63 -13.50 16.52 -13.90
N ARG A 64 -14.50 15.80 -13.37
CA ARG A 64 -14.62 14.34 -13.57
C ARG A 64 -15.37 13.96 -14.84
N ARG A 65 -16.49 14.66 -15.14
CA ARG A 65 -17.43 14.25 -16.21
C ARG A 65 -17.13 14.89 -17.57
N ALA A 66 -16.74 16.16 -17.58
CA ALA A 66 -16.41 16.91 -18.80
C ALA A 66 -14.90 16.97 -19.07
N GLN A 67 -14.06 16.81 -18.04
CA GLN A 67 -12.60 16.92 -18.11
C GLN A 67 -12.17 18.23 -18.80
N MET A 68 -12.80 19.33 -18.40
CA MET A 68 -12.70 20.61 -19.09
C MET A 68 -11.29 21.22 -18.94
N PRO A 69 -10.66 21.73 -20.02
CA PRO A 69 -9.38 22.43 -19.95
C PRO A 69 -9.43 23.63 -18.98
N GLN A 70 -8.36 23.82 -18.19
CA GLN A 70 -8.25 24.88 -17.17
C GLN A 70 -8.66 26.27 -17.69
N ALA A 71 -8.19 26.67 -18.87
CA ALA A 71 -8.53 27.96 -19.47
C ALA A 71 -10.03 28.12 -19.82
N GLN A 72 -10.74 27.02 -20.12
CA GLN A 72 -12.20 27.05 -20.36
C GLN A 72 -12.98 27.11 -19.04
N ILE A 73 -12.44 26.54 -17.95
CA ILE A 73 -12.98 26.70 -16.61
C ILE A 73 -12.86 28.17 -16.17
N ASP A 74 -11.71 28.81 -16.40
CA ASP A 74 -11.53 30.24 -16.10
C ASP A 74 -12.48 31.13 -16.91
N GLU A 75 -12.63 30.86 -18.22
CA GLU A 75 -13.58 31.56 -19.09
C GLU A 75 -15.03 31.41 -18.59
N LEU A 76 -15.44 30.18 -18.22
CA LEU A 76 -16.77 29.90 -17.66
C LEU A 76 -17.01 30.65 -16.33
N MET A 77 -16.05 30.62 -15.40
CA MET A 77 -16.17 31.37 -14.14
C MET A 77 -16.24 32.89 -14.39
N SER A 78 -15.56 33.41 -15.41
CA SER A 78 -15.67 34.82 -15.80
C SER A 78 -17.09 35.18 -16.30
N PHE A 79 -17.74 34.31 -17.06
CA PHE A 79 -19.12 34.52 -17.53
C PHE A 79 -20.13 34.45 -16.38
N TRP A 80 -19.91 33.57 -15.40
CA TRP A 80 -20.71 33.52 -14.17
C TRP A 80 -20.48 34.75 -13.29
N ALA A 81 -19.25 35.21 -13.07
CA ALA A 81 -18.99 36.47 -12.36
C ALA A 81 -19.65 37.68 -13.05
N ALA A 82 -19.58 37.77 -14.38
CA ALA A 82 -20.21 38.84 -15.16
C ALA A 82 -21.76 38.83 -15.11
N THR A 83 -22.38 37.68 -14.81
CA THR A 83 -23.84 37.57 -14.67
C THR A 83 -24.31 37.73 -13.22
N LEU A 84 -23.60 37.13 -12.26
CA LEU A 84 -23.92 37.14 -10.82
C LEU A 84 -23.58 38.47 -10.12
N SER A 85 -22.59 39.22 -10.62
CA SER A 85 -22.26 40.56 -10.11
C SER A 85 -23.45 41.53 -10.04
N LYS A 86 -24.43 41.38 -10.95
CA LYS A 86 -25.69 42.16 -10.96
C LYS A 86 -26.59 41.92 -9.74
N HIS A 87 -26.39 40.80 -9.06
CA HIS A 87 -27.09 40.37 -7.85
C HIS A 87 -26.22 40.52 -6.59
N ASN A 88 -25.02 41.09 -6.71
CA ASN A 88 -23.98 41.14 -5.67
C ASN A 88 -23.62 39.72 -5.15
N ASP A 89 -23.56 38.77 -6.08
CA ASP A 89 -23.28 37.35 -5.82
C ASP A 89 -22.05 36.88 -6.63
N SER A 90 -21.47 35.74 -6.27
CA SER A 90 -20.18 35.25 -6.77
C SER A 90 -20.30 33.89 -7.48
N PRO A 91 -19.43 33.57 -8.45
CA PRO A 91 -19.36 32.22 -9.01
C PRO A 91 -18.97 31.20 -7.92
N PRO A 92 -19.31 29.90 -8.08
CA PRO A 92 -18.96 28.87 -7.08
C PRO A 92 -17.46 28.67 -6.87
N PHE A 93 -16.62 29.09 -7.83
CA PHE A 93 -15.17 29.16 -7.75
C PHE A 93 -14.66 30.41 -8.46
N SER A 94 -13.56 30.97 -7.99
CA SER A 94 -12.92 32.18 -8.55
C SER A 94 -12.24 31.93 -9.90
N ASN A 95 -11.69 30.72 -10.08
CA ASN A 95 -10.95 30.23 -11.26
C ASN A 95 -10.69 28.72 -11.11
N HIS A 96 -10.01 28.09 -12.07
CA HIS A 96 -9.66 26.68 -12.02
C HIS A 96 -8.75 26.29 -10.85
N SER A 97 -7.85 27.18 -10.41
CA SER A 97 -6.93 26.92 -9.30
C SER A 97 -7.67 26.92 -7.95
N ASP A 98 -8.67 27.78 -7.80
CA ASP A 98 -9.58 27.81 -6.64
C ASP A 98 -10.46 26.54 -6.58
N MET A 99 -10.96 26.10 -7.74
CA MET A 99 -11.69 24.82 -7.86
C MET A 99 -10.80 23.62 -7.51
N LEU A 100 -9.58 23.54 -8.06
CA LEU A 100 -8.64 22.46 -7.78
C LEU A 100 -8.18 22.49 -6.32
N SER A 101 -7.84 23.65 -5.77
CA SER A 101 -7.51 23.79 -4.35
C SER A 101 -8.67 23.38 -3.44
N THR A 102 -9.91 23.63 -3.84
CA THR A 102 -11.09 23.15 -3.10
C THR A 102 -11.19 21.62 -3.16
N ILE A 103 -11.02 21.02 -4.35
CA ILE A 103 -11.02 19.55 -4.53
C ILE A 103 -9.89 18.89 -3.70
N ASP A 104 -8.68 19.44 -3.74
CA ASP A 104 -7.50 18.93 -3.03
C ASP A 104 -7.61 19.11 -1.51
N SER A 105 -8.37 20.10 -1.04
CA SER A 105 -8.70 20.29 0.38
C SER A 105 -9.74 19.30 0.93
N SER A 106 -10.24 18.37 0.11
CA SER A 106 -11.27 17.40 0.50
C SER A 106 -10.75 16.40 1.54
N THR A 107 -11.14 16.62 2.80
CA THR A 107 -10.97 15.66 3.90
C THR A 107 -11.70 14.33 3.67
N LEU A 108 -12.73 14.35 2.82
CA LEU A 108 -13.38 13.14 2.32
C LEU A 108 -12.45 12.42 1.32
N GLY A 109 -11.89 11.29 1.75
CA GLY A 109 -11.40 10.22 0.88
C GLY A 109 -9.96 10.32 0.35
N ASN A 110 -9.15 11.30 0.77
CA ASN A 110 -7.75 11.40 0.32
C ASN A 110 -6.76 11.73 1.44
N VAL A 111 -5.78 10.85 1.63
CA VAL A 111 -4.50 11.20 2.26
C VAL A 111 -3.72 12.14 1.32
N PRO A 112 -3.17 13.26 1.79
CA PRO A 112 -2.46 14.21 0.94
C PRO A 112 -1.17 13.63 0.35
N TRP A 113 -0.82 14.08 -0.84
CA TRP A 113 0.48 13.80 -1.44
C TRP A 113 1.59 14.58 -0.73
N GLN A 114 2.67 13.89 -0.43
CA GLN A 114 3.93 14.42 0.10
C GLN A 114 5.06 14.13 -0.91
N SER A 115 6.18 14.84 -0.79
CA SER A 115 7.38 14.52 -1.56
C SER A 115 8.68 14.80 -0.83
N PHE A 116 9.73 14.11 -1.26
CA PHE A 116 11.10 14.24 -0.79
C PHE A 116 12.07 14.04 -1.95
N THR A 117 13.26 14.63 -1.86
CA THR A 117 14.30 14.51 -2.89
C THR A 117 15.34 13.46 -2.47
N VAL A 118 15.71 12.59 -3.41
CA VAL A 118 16.77 11.58 -3.25
C VAL A 118 17.87 11.83 -4.28
N SER A 119 19.14 11.73 -3.88
CA SER A 119 20.30 11.81 -4.78
C SER A 119 21.41 10.87 -4.31
N TYR A 120 22.34 10.53 -5.20
CA TYR A 120 23.40 9.56 -4.89
C TYR A 120 24.52 10.15 -4.03
N SER A 121 24.64 9.65 -2.80
CA SER A 121 25.63 10.08 -1.80
C SER A 121 26.87 9.17 -1.69
N GLY A 122 27.00 8.15 -2.54
CA GLY A 122 28.12 7.19 -2.51
C GLY A 122 29.40 7.70 -3.18
N LYS A 123 30.45 6.85 -3.21
CA LYS A 123 31.69 7.18 -3.92
C LYS A 123 31.43 7.20 -5.43
N LYS A 124 31.60 8.37 -6.06
CA LYS A 124 31.52 8.53 -7.51
C LYS A 124 32.80 8.01 -8.21
N PRO A 125 32.70 7.47 -9.43
CA PRO A 125 33.87 7.15 -10.26
C PRO A 125 34.80 8.36 -10.47
N ASP A 126 36.11 8.12 -10.58
CA ASP A 126 37.10 9.19 -10.81
C ASP A 126 37.05 9.76 -12.25
N ARG A 127 36.32 9.09 -13.16
CA ARG A 127 36.08 9.45 -14.58
C ARG A 127 34.71 8.94 -15.01
N ASP A 128 34.12 9.57 -16.03
CA ASP A 128 32.89 9.11 -16.70
C ASP A 128 31.73 8.83 -15.73
N VAL A 129 31.56 9.71 -14.74
CA VAL A 129 30.48 9.64 -13.73
C VAL A 129 29.12 9.58 -14.42
N PRO A 130 28.34 8.50 -14.23
CA PRO A 130 26.99 8.39 -14.81
C PRO A 130 26.10 9.56 -14.39
N GLU A 131 25.30 10.07 -15.32
CA GLU A 131 24.45 11.26 -15.09
C GLU A 131 23.54 11.11 -13.86
N TRP A 132 22.96 9.93 -13.67
CA TRP A 132 22.10 9.59 -12.52
C TRP A 132 22.77 9.77 -11.16
N MET A 133 24.11 9.70 -11.06
CA MET A 133 24.82 9.98 -9.81
C MET A 133 24.84 11.49 -9.45
N ASN A 134 24.49 12.36 -10.40
CA ASN A 134 24.40 13.81 -10.22
C ASN A 134 22.95 14.33 -10.32
N THR A 135 22.01 13.49 -10.77
CA THR A 135 20.57 13.80 -10.81
C THR A 135 19.95 13.80 -9.42
N GLU A 136 19.04 14.74 -9.18
CA GLU A 136 18.11 14.73 -8.05
C GLU A 136 16.76 14.14 -8.49
N PHE A 137 16.24 13.18 -7.71
CA PHE A 137 14.99 12.50 -8.00
C PHE A 137 13.94 12.90 -6.96
N VAL A 138 12.87 13.57 -7.40
CA VAL A 138 11.73 13.92 -6.53
C VAL A 138 10.77 12.73 -6.45
N VAL A 139 10.64 12.16 -5.26
CA VAL A 139 9.76 11.03 -4.97
C VAL A 139 8.46 11.56 -4.38
N TRP A 140 7.34 11.26 -5.04
CA TRP A 140 5.99 11.60 -4.57
C TRP A 140 5.32 10.37 -3.94
N TYR A 141 4.72 10.53 -2.77
CA TYR A 141 4.07 9.45 -2.03
C TYR A 141 2.87 9.95 -1.22
N ARG A 142 2.04 9.03 -0.75
CA ARG A 142 1.06 9.26 0.34
C ARG A 142 1.52 8.46 1.54
N ASP A 143 1.29 8.94 2.76
CA ASP A 143 1.69 8.23 3.97
C ASP A 143 0.99 6.85 4.03
N PRO A 144 1.73 5.73 4.00
CA PRO A 144 1.17 4.38 4.07
C PRO A 144 0.30 4.12 5.29
N TYR A 145 0.63 4.73 6.42
CA TYR A 145 -0.09 4.56 7.68
C TYR A 145 -1.49 5.16 7.59
N GLU A 146 -1.58 6.43 7.19
CA GLU A 146 -2.88 7.10 6.99
C GLU A 146 -3.68 6.48 5.84
N VAL A 147 -3.02 5.97 4.79
CA VAL A 147 -3.70 5.26 3.68
C VAL A 147 -4.31 3.94 4.18
N ILE A 148 -3.56 3.14 4.94
CA ILE A 148 -4.08 1.89 5.52
C ILE A 148 -5.20 2.17 6.52
N LYS A 149 -5.03 3.14 7.41
CA LYS A 149 -6.04 3.61 8.38
C LYS A 149 -7.33 4.06 7.69
N GLN A 150 -7.24 4.76 6.55
CA GLN A 150 -8.37 5.13 5.70
C GLN A 150 -9.02 3.92 5.02
N MET A 151 -8.24 2.91 4.60
CA MET A 151 -8.79 1.65 4.08
C MET A 151 -9.52 0.84 5.16
N LEU A 152 -8.97 0.78 6.39
CA LEU A 152 -9.60 0.08 7.52
C LEU A 152 -10.91 0.75 7.93
N ASP A 153 -10.98 2.08 7.97
CA ASP A 153 -12.21 2.78 8.36
C ASP A 153 -13.26 2.84 7.24
N ASN A 154 -13.00 2.37 6.02
CA ASN A 154 -13.99 2.46 4.93
C ASN A 154 -15.16 1.46 5.11
N PRO A 155 -16.42 1.92 5.27
CA PRO A 155 -17.58 1.02 5.38
C PRO A 155 -17.89 0.22 4.11
N ASP A 156 -17.40 0.63 2.94
CA ASP A 156 -17.66 -0.08 1.66
C ASP A 156 -17.04 -1.49 1.63
N PHE A 157 -16.15 -1.81 2.57
CA PHE A 157 -15.55 -3.14 2.73
C PHE A 157 -16.24 -4.01 3.79
N ASP A 158 -17.36 -3.57 4.40
CA ASP A 158 -18.08 -4.40 5.37
C ASP A 158 -18.66 -5.67 4.71
N GLY A 159 -18.50 -6.80 5.39
CA GLY A 159 -18.79 -8.14 4.85
C GLY A 159 -17.75 -8.69 3.85
N GLU A 160 -16.80 -7.89 3.36
CA GLU A 160 -15.76 -8.27 2.37
C GLU A 160 -14.34 -8.18 2.97
N PHE A 161 -14.21 -8.43 4.28
CA PHE A 161 -12.98 -8.22 5.06
C PHE A 161 -12.64 -9.40 5.99
N ASP A 162 -11.39 -9.89 5.92
CA ASP A 162 -10.88 -10.97 6.76
C ASP A 162 -10.14 -10.46 8.02
N TYR A 163 -10.75 -10.64 9.21
CA TYR A 163 -10.19 -10.19 10.50
C TYR A 163 -9.11 -11.11 11.11
N ALA A 164 -8.96 -12.33 10.61
CA ALA A 164 -8.05 -13.35 11.15
C ALA A 164 -7.51 -14.23 10.01
N ALA A 165 -6.28 -14.74 10.15
CA ALA A 165 -5.79 -15.78 9.23
C ALA A 165 -6.61 -17.07 9.43
N TYR A 166 -7.02 -17.71 8.34
CA TYR A 166 -7.97 -18.84 8.40
C TYR A 166 -7.61 -20.00 7.48
N ARG A 167 -8.27 -21.13 7.73
CA ARG A 167 -8.01 -22.40 7.07
C ARG A 167 -9.29 -23.07 6.59
N GLU A 168 -9.62 -22.83 5.33
CA GLU A 168 -10.73 -23.48 4.63
C GLU A 168 -10.35 -24.88 4.08
N TYR A 169 -11.28 -25.82 4.19
CA TYR A 169 -11.22 -27.17 3.65
C TYR A 169 -12.54 -27.57 2.96
N GLY A 170 -12.44 -28.33 1.87
CA GLY A 170 -13.59 -28.86 1.13
C GLY A 170 -14.26 -30.10 1.74
N ASP A 171 -15.38 -30.52 1.14
CA ASP A 171 -16.07 -31.80 1.42
C ASP A 171 -15.14 -33.03 1.25
N ASP A 172 -14.05 -32.88 0.49
CA ASP A 172 -12.97 -33.83 0.21
C ASP A 172 -11.80 -33.78 1.23
N ASN A 173 -11.95 -32.94 2.26
CA ASN A 173 -10.92 -32.55 3.22
C ASN A 173 -9.66 -31.95 2.57
N GLN A 174 -9.73 -31.53 1.30
CA GLN A 174 -8.61 -30.89 0.62
C GLN A 174 -8.53 -29.41 0.94
N ARG A 175 -7.31 -28.89 0.90
CA ARG A 175 -7.02 -27.50 1.19
C ARG A 175 -7.65 -26.58 0.14
N LYS A 176 -8.35 -25.53 0.59
CA LYS A 176 -8.82 -24.44 -0.28
C LYS A 176 -8.15 -23.12 0.05
N TYR A 177 -7.97 -22.33 -1.01
CA TYR A 177 -7.40 -20.99 -1.00
C TYR A 177 -8.32 -20.11 -1.85
N LYS A 178 -8.71 -18.95 -1.32
CA LYS A 178 -9.58 -17.97 -1.99
C LYS A 178 -8.96 -16.57 -1.83
N ASP A 179 -8.93 -16.11 -0.59
CA ASP A 179 -8.45 -14.77 -0.22
C ASP A 179 -7.09 -14.84 0.46
N PHE A 180 -6.40 -13.72 0.57
CA PHE A 180 -5.02 -13.71 1.04
C PHE A 180 -4.86 -14.23 2.48
N MET A 181 -5.83 -13.96 3.37
CA MET A 181 -5.82 -14.46 4.75
C MET A 181 -6.09 -15.98 4.86
N SER A 182 -6.47 -16.65 3.76
CA SER A 182 -6.44 -18.11 3.64
C SER A 182 -5.05 -18.70 3.36
N GLY A 183 -4.03 -17.87 3.10
CA GLY A 183 -2.69 -18.31 2.74
C GLY A 183 -1.82 -18.77 3.93
N ASP A 184 -1.02 -19.81 3.73
CA ASP A 184 -0.04 -20.31 4.73
C ASP A 184 1.05 -19.28 5.09
N TRP A 185 1.19 -18.18 4.33
CA TRP A 185 2.01 -17.04 4.76
C TRP A 185 1.34 -16.26 5.89
N ALA A 186 0.06 -15.87 5.74
CA ALA A 186 -0.69 -15.12 6.74
C ALA A 186 -0.85 -15.91 8.04
N TRP A 187 -1.04 -17.24 7.92
CA TRP A 187 -1.04 -18.13 9.08
C TRP A 187 0.31 -18.14 9.81
N ARG A 188 1.44 -18.31 9.10
CA ARG A 188 2.77 -18.32 9.72
C ARG A 188 3.15 -16.97 10.36
N GLN A 189 2.74 -15.85 9.78
CA GLN A 189 2.91 -14.54 10.44
C GLN A 189 2.09 -14.46 11.73
N SER A 190 0.87 -14.98 11.72
CA SER A 190 0.03 -15.05 12.93
C SER A 190 0.69 -15.91 14.02
N ASP A 191 1.29 -17.05 13.67
CA ASP A 191 2.04 -17.91 14.61
C ASP A 191 3.34 -17.26 15.12
N ILE A 192 3.96 -16.33 14.36
CA ILE A 192 5.13 -15.56 14.81
C ILE A 192 4.69 -14.47 15.80
N ILE A 193 3.69 -13.67 15.42
CA ILE A 193 3.14 -12.56 16.21
C ILE A 193 2.52 -13.07 17.53
N ALA A 194 1.93 -14.27 17.53
CA ALA A 194 1.37 -14.91 18.72
C ALA A 194 2.40 -15.32 19.79
N LYS A 195 3.71 -15.19 19.52
CA LYS A 195 4.76 -15.40 20.53
C LYS A 195 4.76 -14.30 21.59
N ASP A 196 4.33 -13.09 21.25
CA ASP A 196 4.16 -12.01 22.22
C ASP A 196 2.78 -12.12 22.93
N PRO A 197 2.75 -12.23 24.27
CA PRO A 197 1.52 -12.15 25.04
C PRO A 197 0.66 -10.89 24.76
N THR A 198 1.26 -9.74 24.41
CA THR A 198 0.49 -8.50 24.22
C THR A 198 -0.36 -8.51 22.94
N THR A 199 -0.03 -9.30 21.92
CA THR A 199 -0.74 -9.32 20.62
C THR A 199 -2.09 -10.04 20.66
N LYS A 200 -2.41 -10.68 21.79
CA LYS A 200 -3.63 -11.50 21.91
C LYS A 200 -4.91 -10.73 21.60
N GLY A 201 -5.74 -11.31 20.74
CA GLY A 201 -7.01 -10.76 20.29
C GLY A 201 -6.89 -9.71 19.19
N SER A 202 -5.68 -9.28 18.79
CA SER A 202 -5.49 -8.29 17.73
C SER A 202 -5.84 -8.82 16.34
N VAL A 203 -6.07 -7.91 15.39
CA VAL A 203 -6.08 -8.16 13.94
C VAL A 203 -4.66 -8.04 13.40
N PHE A 204 -4.26 -8.94 12.51
CA PHE A 204 -3.07 -8.76 11.67
C PHE A 204 -3.45 -8.08 10.35
N VAL A 205 -2.79 -6.95 10.03
CA VAL A 205 -3.02 -6.20 8.79
C VAL A 205 -1.75 -6.19 7.94
N PRO A 206 -1.60 -7.14 7.00
CA PRO A 206 -0.45 -7.21 6.10
C PRO A 206 -0.56 -6.19 4.95
N ALA A 207 0.42 -5.31 4.83
CA ALA A 207 0.58 -4.35 3.74
C ALA A 207 1.16 -5.04 2.49
N ILE A 208 0.33 -5.31 1.48
CA ILE A 208 0.72 -5.94 0.21
C ILE A 208 1.06 -4.88 -0.83
N PHE A 209 2.18 -5.09 -1.52
CA PHE A 209 2.78 -4.15 -2.46
C PHE A 209 2.74 -4.63 -3.91
N GLY A 210 2.82 -3.68 -4.84
CA GLY A 210 3.20 -3.83 -6.24
C GLY A 210 3.66 -2.47 -6.77
N SER A 211 4.30 -2.39 -7.94
CA SER A 211 4.56 -1.12 -8.65
C SER A 211 3.95 -1.18 -10.06
N ASP A 212 3.93 -0.16 -10.93
CA ASP A 212 3.69 -0.41 -12.38
C ASP A 212 4.34 0.59 -13.35
N LYS A 213 5.33 0.13 -14.14
CA LYS A 213 6.18 1.00 -14.97
C LYS A 213 5.38 1.56 -16.15
N THR A 214 4.82 2.74 -15.93
CA THR A 214 4.01 3.44 -16.93
C THR A 214 4.87 4.48 -17.66
N THR A 215 5.25 4.20 -18.91
CA THR A 215 5.90 5.20 -19.77
C THR A 215 4.87 6.21 -20.26
N VAL A 216 4.81 7.38 -19.64
CA VAL A 216 3.81 8.42 -19.96
C VAL A 216 4.31 9.28 -21.11
N SER A 217 3.90 8.90 -22.32
CA SER A 217 4.22 9.50 -23.62
C SER A 217 5.61 9.20 -24.20
N VAL A 218 5.65 9.09 -25.54
CA VAL A 218 6.89 8.94 -26.34
C VAL A 218 7.27 10.27 -27.02
N ALA A 219 6.43 11.31 -26.89
CA ALA A 219 6.45 12.49 -27.75
C ALA A 219 7.06 13.77 -27.12
N THR A 220 7.22 13.83 -25.79
CA THR A 220 7.55 15.07 -25.06
C THR A 220 8.63 14.92 -23.99
N GLY A 221 9.50 13.90 -24.13
CA GLY A 221 10.59 13.60 -23.19
C GLY A 221 10.41 12.27 -22.46
N GLN A 222 11.52 11.67 -22.03
CA GLN A 222 11.59 10.30 -21.49
C GLN A 222 11.19 10.22 -20.00
N ASN A 223 9.96 10.63 -19.68
CA ASN A 223 9.44 10.58 -18.32
C ASN A 223 8.79 9.23 -18.02
N GLU A 224 9.54 8.37 -17.33
CA GLU A 224 9.06 7.07 -16.83
C GLU A 224 8.52 7.21 -15.41
N TYR A 225 7.26 6.85 -15.18
CA TYR A 225 6.69 6.82 -13.83
C TYR A 225 6.83 5.44 -13.21
N TYR A 226 7.19 5.42 -11.92
CA TYR A 226 7.31 4.25 -11.08
C TYR A 226 6.32 4.35 -9.90
N PRO A 227 5.00 4.29 -10.14
CA PRO A 227 4.01 4.24 -9.06
C PRO A 227 4.24 2.99 -8.20
N LEU A 228 4.11 3.17 -6.89
CA LEU A 228 4.03 2.08 -5.91
C LEU A 228 2.58 1.97 -5.44
N TYR A 229 1.97 0.81 -5.65
CA TYR A 229 0.65 0.45 -5.17
C TYR A 229 0.76 -0.23 -3.80
N LEU A 230 0.12 0.36 -2.81
CA LEU A 230 -0.10 -0.20 -1.48
C LEU A 230 -1.55 -0.69 -1.37
N SER A 231 -1.74 -1.83 -0.72
CA SER A 231 -3.05 -2.41 -0.42
C SER A 231 -2.96 -3.26 0.84
N ILE A 232 -4.06 -3.48 1.56
CA ILE A 232 -4.09 -4.44 2.68
C ILE A 232 -4.50 -5.84 2.20
N GLY A 233 -3.91 -6.87 2.82
CA GLY A 233 -4.21 -8.28 2.52
C GLY A 233 -5.54 -8.78 3.09
N ASN A 234 -6.24 -7.96 3.87
CA ASN A 234 -7.57 -8.28 4.39
C ASN A 234 -8.69 -8.06 3.37
N ILE A 235 -8.39 -7.41 2.23
CA ILE A 235 -9.33 -7.14 1.11
C ILE A 235 -9.19 -8.21 0.01
N HIS A 236 -10.32 -8.63 -0.57
CA HIS A 236 -10.41 -9.61 -1.64
C HIS A 236 -9.55 -9.29 -2.90
N ASN A 237 -9.07 -10.35 -3.57
CA ASN A 237 -7.84 -10.34 -4.40
C ASN A 237 -7.86 -9.63 -5.78
N ALA A 238 -8.89 -8.86 -6.15
CA ALA A 238 -9.19 -8.57 -7.56
C ALA A 238 -8.28 -7.55 -8.31
N THR A 239 -7.37 -6.81 -7.65
CA THR A 239 -6.86 -5.53 -8.22
C THR A 239 -5.39 -5.18 -7.87
N ARG A 240 -4.36 -5.79 -8.51
CA ARG A 240 -2.90 -5.47 -8.34
C ARG A 240 -2.06 -5.75 -9.62
N ARG A 241 -1.04 -4.93 -9.99
CA ARG A 241 -0.03 -5.12 -11.11
C ARG A 241 1.39 -4.54 -10.78
N ALA A 242 2.35 -4.47 -11.74
CA ALA A 242 3.82 -4.74 -11.56
C ALA A 242 4.86 -3.84 -12.34
N HIS A 243 6.13 -3.70 -11.85
CA HIS A 243 7.35 -2.99 -12.39
C HIS A 243 7.64 -1.53 -11.86
N CYS A 244 8.81 -0.96 -11.43
CA CYS A 244 10.25 -1.25 -11.16
C CYS A 244 10.75 -0.25 -10.01
N ASN A 245 11.98 0.30 -9.71
CA ASN A 245 13.40 0.34 -10.21
C ASN A 245 14.48 0.73 -9.09
N SER A 246 15.65 0.09 -8.96
CA SER A 246 16.31 -0.41 -7.70
C SER A 246 16.81 0.54 -6.59
N VAL A 247 17.95 1.24 -6.74
CA VAL A 247 18.68 1.87 -5.61
C VAL A 247 17.85 2.95 -4.92
N LEU A 248 17.22 3.79 -5.76
CA LEU A 248 16.26 4.79 -5.33
C LEU A 248 15.04 4.13 -4.68
N PHE A 249 14.55 3.01 -5.22
CA PHE A 249 13.37 2.28 -4.75
C PHE A 249 13.56 1.65 -3.37
N HIS A 250 14.67 0.98 -3.05
CA HIS A 250 14.92 0.47 -1.70
C HIS A 250 15.02 1.61 -0.66
N SER A 251 15.71 2.69 -1.02
CA SER A 251 15.83 3.89 -0.18
C SER A 251 14.47 4.58 0.05
N SER A 252 13.68 4.72 -1.03
CA SER A 252 12.36 5.33 -1.01
C SER A 252 11.36 4.48 -0.26
N LEU A 253 11.34 3.15 -0.46
CA LEU A 253 10.54 2.22 0.33
C LEU A 253 10.87 2.32 1.82
N SER A 254 12.16 2.42 2.18
CA SER A 254 12.58 2.56 3.57
C SER A 254 12.06 3.84 4.23
N TYR A 255 12.05 4.96 3.49
CA TYR A 255 11.51 6.23 3.95
C TYR A 255 9.97 6.22 4.00
N ILE A 256 9.32 5.84 2.90
CA ILE A 256 7.86 5.79 2.75
C ILE A 256 7.23 4.89 3.82
N LEU A 257 7.79 3.71 4.07
CA LEU A 257 7.26 2.74 5.04
C LEU A 257 7.69 3.01 6.49
N GLN A 258 8.41 4.10 6.76
CA GLN A 258 8.88 4.42 8.11
C GLN A 258 7.71 4.65 9.10
N SER A 259 6.60 5.23 8.64
CA SER A 259 5.42 5.51 9.48
C SER A 259 4.72 4.26 10.02
N LEU A 260 4.85 3.11 9.35
CA LEU A 260 4.24 1.84 9.79
C LEU A 260 4.99 1.16 10.94
N ARG A 261 6.26 1.52 11.20
CA ARG A 261 7.13 0.79 12.14
C ARG A 261 6.58 0.70 13.58
N PRO A 262 5.98 1.73 14.21
CA PRO A 262 5.50 1.63 15.60
C PRO A 262 4.40 0.56 15.75
N GLY A 263 3.36 0.65 14.92
CA GLY A 263 2.25 -0.32 14.89
C GLY A 263 2.60 -1.69 14.30
N MET A 264 3.84 -1.91 13.84
CA MET A 264 4.37 -3.26 13.59
C MET A 264 4.87 -3.93 14.88
N THR A 265 5.28 -3.16 15.89
CA THR A 265 5.80 -3.68 17.16
C THR A 265 4.80 -3.66 18.31
N GLU A 266 3.92 -2.65 18.39
CA GLU A 266 2.90 -2.54 19.45
C GLU A 266 1.49 -2.45 18.84
N PRO A 267 0.48 -3.21 19.34
CA PRO A 267 -0.85 -3.17 18.73
C PRO A 267 -1.63 -1.88 19.01
N GLU A 268 -1.94 -1.14 17.94
CA GLU A 268 -2.68 0.14 17.97
C GLU A 268 -4.20 -0.05 17.87
N ILE A 269 -4.99 0.98 18.23
CA ILE A 269 -6.46 0.92 18.17
C ILE A 269 -6.96 1.55 16.86
N MET A 270 -7.45 0.71 15.94
CA MET A 270 -8.00 1.15 14.64
C MET A 270 -9.49 0.86 14.55
N ARG A 271 -10.24 1.67 13.80
CA ARG A 271 -11.65 1.38 13.43
C ARG A 271 -11.70 0.62 12.11
N PHE A 272 -12.64 -0.32 12.01
CA PHE A 272 -12.77 -1.27 10.90
C PHE A 272 -14.07 -1.03 10.09
N PRO A 273 -14.28 -1.73 8.95
CA PRO A 273 -15.42 -1.47 8.07
C PRO A 273 -16.78 -1.60 8.79
N ASP A 274 -16.90 -2.62 9.65
CA ASP A 274 -18.07 -2.89 10.51
C ASP A 274 -18.32 -1.83 11.61
N GLY A 275 -17.45 -0.82 11.72
CA GLY A 275 -17.54 0.29 12.67
C GLY A 275 -16.96 -0.01 14.06
N HIS A 276 -16.57 -1.25 14.38
CA HIS A 276 -15.92 -1.56 15.64
C HIS A 276 -14.46 -1.09 15.65
N TYR A 277 -13.96 -0.74 16.84
CA TYR A 277 -12.52 -0.61 17.06
C TYR A 277 -11.92 -2.00 17.32
N ARG A 278 -10.67 -2.22 16.91
CA ARG A 278 -9.90 -3.42 17.25
C ARG A 278 -8.44 -3.06 17.47
N ARG A 279 -7.80 -3.82 18.37
CA ARG A 279 -6.33 -3.85 18.50
C ARG A 279 -5.74 -4.40 17.21
N THR A 280 -4.74 -3.73 16.65
CA THR A 280 -4.28 -3.92 15.28
C THR A 280 -2.77 -3.92 15.24
N ILE A 281 -2.17 -4.95 14.64
CA ILE A 281 -0.72 -5.02 14.41
C ILE A 281 -0.47 -5.13 12.90
N PHE A 282 0.35 -4.23 12.39
CA PHE A 282 0.72 -4.16 10.99
C PHE A 282 1.88 -5.12 10.70
N GLY A 283 2.06 -5.46 9.43
CA GLY A 283 3.28 -6.11 8.96
C GLY A 283 3.45 -5.91 7.47
N LEU A 284 4.69 -5.99 6.99
CA LEU A 284 4.94 -5.94 5.55
C LEU A 284 4.56 -7.29 4.92
N GLY A 285 3.59 -7.23 4.01
CA GLY A 285 3.13 -8.35 3.20
C GLY A 285 4.08 -8.66 2.04
N PRO A 286 3.80 -9.73 1.27
CA PRO A 286 4.57 -10.03 0.07
C PRO A 286 4.41 -8.92 -0.97
N TYR A 287 5.47 -8.71 -1.74
CA TYR A 287 5.49 -7.85 -2.91
C TYR A 287 5.06 -8.66 -4.14
N ILE A 288 4.05 -8.19 -4.87
CA ILE A 288 3.62 -8.77 -6.15
C ILE A 288 4.38 -8.04 -7.26
N ALA A 289 5.17 -8.81 -7.99
CA ALA A 289 6.08 -8.36 -9.03
C ALA A 289 6.13 -9.38 -10.16
N ASP A 290 6.45 -8.96 -11.38
CA ASP A 290 6.86 -9.90 -12.43
C ASP A 290 8.36 -10.22 -12.30
N TYR A 291 9.06 -10.60 -13.38
CA TYR A 291 10.41 -11.13 -13.24
C TYR A 291 11.46 -10.06 -12.90
N PRO A 292 11.54 -8.91 -13.61
CA PRO A 292 12.63 -7.97 -13.38
C PRO A 292 12.54 -7.21 -12.06
N GLU A 293 11.37 -7.04 -11.42
CA GLU A 293 11.33 -6.57 -10.03
C GLU A 293 11.55 -7.66 -9.00
N GLN A 294 11.21 -8.92 -9.25
CA GLN A 294 11.66 -9.99 -8.35
C GLN A 294 13.20 -10.01 -8.29
N ALA A 295 13.88 -9.74 -9.41
CA ALA A 295 15.32 -9.47 -9.44
C ALA A 295 15.69 -8.20 -8.66
N LEU A 296 15.04 -7.07 -8.96
CA LEU A 296 15.26 -5.75 -8.32
C LEU A 296 15.11 -5.73 -6.78
N LEU A 297 14.06 -6.38 -6.28
CA LEU A 297 13.69 -6.49 -4.86
C LEU A 297 14.70 -7.35 -4.10
N ALA A 298 15.21 -8.39 -4.75
CA ALA A 298 16.23 -9.29 -4.21
C ALA A 298 17.68 -8.77 -4.41
N CYS A 299 17.86 -7.62 -5.07
CA CYS A 299 19.15 -7.10 -5.53
C CYS A 299 19.92 -8.13 -6.39
N ILE A 300 19.21 -8.77 -7.32
CA ILE A 300 19.72 -9.81 -8.22
C ILE A 300 19.86 -9.27 -9.66
N VAL A 301 20.92 -9.72 -10.33
CA VAL A 301 21.27 -9.39 -11.72
C VAL A 301 20.26 -10.02 -12.68
N ASN A 302 19.93 -9.30 -13.76
CA ASN A 302 19.01 -9.80 -14.78
C ASN A 302 19.50 -11.12 -15.41
N ASN A 303 18.57 -12.01 -15.75
CA ASN A 303 18.76 -13.43 -16.14
C ASN A 303 19.16 -14.41 -15.02
N TRP A 304 19.38 -13.98 -13.76
CA TRP A 304 19.55 -14.89 -12.62
C TRP A 304 18.22 -15.20 -11.92
N CYS A 305 18.15 -16.30 -11.18
CA CYS A 305 16.96 -16.63 -10.38
C CYS A 305 16.93 -15.85 -9.05
N PRO A 306 15.91 -15.01 -8.79
CA PRO A 306 15.77 -14.29 -7.52
C PRO A 306 15.32 -15.18 -6.34
N LYS A 307 14.96 -16.45 -6.61
CA LYS A 307 14.38 -17.36 -5.61
C LYS A 307 15.32 -18.48 -5.16
N CYS A 308 16.29 -18.87 -5.98
CA CYS A 308 17.26 -19.92 -5.65
C CYS A 308 18.67 -19.58 -6.13
N THR A 309 19.67 -20.28 -5.57
CA THR A 309 21.09 -20.12 -5.89
C THR A 309 21.51 -20.82 -7.21
N ALA A 310 20.57 -21.05 -8.12
CA ALA A 310 20.87 -21.65 -9.42
C ALA A 310 21.67 -20.66 -10.28
N PRO A 311 22.71 -21.12 -11.02
CA PRO A 311 23.41 -20.30 -11.97
C PRO A 311 22.52 -19.98 -13.18
N ALA A 312 22.79 -18.88 -13.87
CA ALA A 312 21.95 -18.39 -14.96
C ALA A 312 21.89 -19.32 -16.20
N ASP A 313 22.80 -20.28 -16.32
CA ASP A 313 22.89 -21.27 -17.40
C ASP A 313 22.36 -22.68 -17.03
N ASP A 314 22.11 -22.96 -15.74
CA ASP A 314 21.50 -24.22 -15.27
C ASP A 314 20.46 -23.97 -14.15
N LEU A 315 19.27 -23.53 -14.58
CA LEU A 315 18.13 -23.27 -13.69
C LEU A 315 17.43 -24.54 -13.18
N ASP A 316 17.67 -25.70 -13.79
CA ASP A 316 17.12 -27.01 -13.38
C ASP A 316 18.03 -27.73 -12.35
N SER A 317 19.22 -27.18 -12.08
CA SER A 317 20.10 -27.61 -10.98
C SER A 317 19.36 -27.62 -9.64
N GLY A 318 19.73 -28.55 -8.76
CA GLY A 318 19.14 -28.75 -7.43
C GLY A 318 19.52 -27.66 -6.40
N ALA A 319 19.29 -26.39 -6.75
CA ALA A 319 19.73 -25.23 -6.00
C ALA A 319 18.92 -24.99 -4.71
N LEU A 320 19.57 -24.35 -3.73
CA LEU A 320 18.95 -23.96 -2.48
C LEU A 320 18.12 -22.67 -2.66
N PRO A 321 17.04 -22.46 -1.88
CA PRO A 321 16.35 -21.18 -1.83
C PRO A 321 17.32 -20.05 -1.39
N ARG A 322 17.21 -18.87 -2.01
CA ARG A 322 17.91 -17.68 -1.51
C ARG A 322 17.22 -17.23 -0.21
N THR A 323 18.01 -17.04 0.84
CA THR A 323 17.59 -16.35 2.06
C THR A 323 18.30 -15.00 2.16
N ARG A 324 17.76 -14.09 2.96
CA ARG A 324 18.45 -12.83 3.25
C ARG A 324 19.80 -13.09 3.93
N GLU A 325 19.85 -14.03 4.87
CA GLU A 325 21.09 -14.48 5.53
C GLU A 325 22.16 -14.92 4.54
N PHE A 326 21.76 -15.63 3.47
CA PHE A 326 22.67 -16.00 2.38
C PHE A 326 23.19 -14.77 1.62
N SER A 327 22.30 -13.88 1.16
CA SER A 327 22.70 -12.67 0.43
C SER A 327 23.58 -11.74 1.26
N ASP A 328 23.21 -11.49 2.52
CA ASP A 328 23.96 -10.64 3.46
C ASP A 328 25.37 -11.23 3.69
N VAL A 329 25.50 -12.56 3.89
CA VAL A 329 26.81 -13.24 4.01
C VAL A 329 27.65 -13.14 2.73
N GLN A 330 27.08 -13.32 1.54
CA GLN A 330 27.85 -13.17 0.30
C GLN A 330 28.30 -11.72 0.08
N ALA A 331 27.47 -10.73 0.42
CA ALA A 331 27.82 -9.31 0.32
C ALA A 331 28.90 -8.87 1.33
N GLU A 332 28.99 -9.52 2.50
CA GLU A 332 30.04 -9.27 3.49
C GLU A 332 31.39 -9.95 3.15
N ASN A 333 31.40 -11.03 2.36
CA ASN A 333 32.56 -11.93 2.23
C ASN A 333 33.15 -12.05 0.80
N LEU A 334 32.53 -11.43 -0.20
CA LEU A 334 32.99 -11.45 -1.60
C LEU A 334 33.32 -10.05 -2.11
N GLU A 335 34.26 -9.94 -3.06
CA GLU A 335 34.39 -8.72 -3.85
C GLU A 335 33.14 -8.51 -4.74
N LEU A 336 32.80 -7.26 -5.06
CA LEU A 336 31.55 -6.94 -5.79
C LEU A 336 31.42 -7.68 -7.13
N GLY A 337 32.54 -7.91 -7.83
CA GLY A 337 32.56 -8.70 -9.06
C GLY A 337 32.36 -10.20 -8.84
N GLU A 338 32.85 -10.75 -7.73
CA GLU A 338 32.66 -12.17 -7.39
C GLU A 338 31.22 -12.44 -6.96
N ALA A 339 30.60 -11.53 -6.20
CA ALA A 339 29.18 -11.59 -5.86
C ALA A 339 28.29 -11.53 -7.12
N TRP A 340 28.65 -10.67 -8.07
CA TRP A 340 27.97 -10.53 -9.36
C TRP A 340 28.12 -11.78 -10.25
N ASP A 341 29.33 -12.27 -10.46
CA ASP A 341 29.60 -13.38 -11.39
C ASP A 341 29.23 -14.76 -10.82
N ALA A 342 29.44 -15.01 -9.53
CA ALA A 342 29.19 -16.33 -8.93
C ALA A 342 27.73 -16.52 -8.48
N TYR A 343 27.02 -15.43 -8.13
CA TYR A 343 25.67 -15.51 -7.56
C TYR A 343 24.67 -14.55 -8.19
N GLY A 344 25.06 -13.69 -9.13
CA GLY A 344 24.18 -12.65 -9.67
C GLY A 344 23.73 -11.66 -8.60
N LEU A 345 24.55 -11.36 -7.59
CA LEU A 345 24.19 -10.52 -6.45
C LEU A 345 24.78 -9.10 -6.62
N VAL A 346 23.91 -8.10 -6.54
CA VAL A 346 24.26 -6.67 -6.58
C VAL A 346 24.58 -6.19 -5.16
N ALA A 347 25.75 -6.61 -4.67
CA ALA A 347 26.15 -6.52 -3.27
C ALA A 347 26.41 -5.10 -2.73
N ASP A 348 26.47 -4.07 -3.59
CA ASP A 348 26.57 -2.67 -3.18
C ASP A 348 25.23 -2.04 -2.75
N ILE A 349 24.11 -2.77 -2.90
CA ILE A 349 22.76 -2.31 -2.52
C ILE A 349 22.27 -3.01 -1.26
N VAL A 350 22.14 -2.25 -0.17
CA VAL A 350 21.43 -2.71 1.04
C VAL A 350 19.93 -2.83 0.73
N VAL A 351 19.43 -4.07 0.67
CA VAL A 351 17.99 -4.38 0.57
C VAL A 351 17.24 -3.72 1.73
N CYS A 352 16.08 -3.10 1.46
CA CYS A 352 15.30 -2.38 2.47
C CYS A 352 15.08 -3.21 3.75
N THR A 353 15.59 -2.72 4.88
CA THR A 353 15.73 -3.53 6.11
C THR A 353 14.45 -3.65 6.94
N ILE A 354 13.34 -3.03 6.53
CA ILE A 354 12.07 -2.98 7.27
C ILE A 354 11.31 -4.32 7.22
N PHE A 355 11.70 -5.27 6.35
CA PHE A 355 11.05 -6.58 6.19
C PHE A 355 11.29 -7.58 7.35
N GLN A 356 11.46 -7.11 8.60
CA GLN A 356 11.63 -7.97 9.79
C GLN A 356 10.61 -7.61 10.89
N LEU A 357 9.82 -8.63 11.24
CA LEU A 357 9.08 -8.83 12.49
C LEU A 357 9.77 -9.98 13.26
#